data_AF-A0A3D3E7U7-F1
#
_entry.id   AF-A0A3D3E7U7-F1
#
_cell.length_a   1.000
_cell.length_b   1.000
_cell.length_c   1.000
_cell.angle_alpha   90.00
_cell.angle_beta   90.00
_cell.angle_gamma   90.00
#
_symmetry.space_group_name_H-M   'P 1'
#
loop_
_entity.id
_entity.type
_entity.pdbx_description
1 polymer ?
#
loop_
_entity_poly.entity_id
_entity_poly.type
_entity_poly.pdbx_seq_one_letter_code
_entity_poly.pdbx_strand_id
1 'polypeptide(L)'
;ALAERLWHGQYKGQKQKWMLLQYYGADADINIDTAEPEFCEWKWLSPDRLIDLAVPFKRDVYRHVLTAFTPHIEQAQIISAK
;
A
#
# COMPACT_ATOMS: atom_id res chain seq x y z
N ALA A 1 14.83 11.03 -17.33
CA ALA A 1 13.73 10.64 -16.40
C ALA A 1 14.07 9.34 -15.66
N LEU A 2 13.40 8.99 -14.55
CA LEU A 2 13.69 7.76 -13.75
C LEU A 2 13.66 6.48 -14.63
N ALA A 3 12.74 6.45 -15.60
CA ALA A 3 12.57 5.35 -16.53
C ALA A 3 13.73 5.13 -17.52
N GLU A 4 14.42 6.19 -17.92
CA GLU A 4 15.59 6.08 -18.81
C GLU A 4 16.81 5.53 -18.07
N ARG A 5 16.94 5.86 -16.78
CA ARG A 5 18.05 5.41 -15.93
C ARG A 5 17.90 3.97 -15.46
N LEU A 6 16.67 3.52 -15.19
CA LEU A 6 16.43 2.19 -14.62
C LEU A 6 16.03 1.14 -15.65
N TRP A 7 15.34 1.56 -16.73
CA TRP A 7 14.76 0.63 -17.70
C TRP A 7 15.16 0.93 -19.15
N HIS A 8 16.17 1.76 -19.39
CA HIS A 8 16.59 2.18 -20.73
C HIS A 8 15.41 2.66 -21.62
N GLY A 9 14.37 3.23 -21.00
CA GLY A 9 13.17 3.69 -21.70
C GLY A 9 12.22 2.58 -22.17
N GLN A 10 12.48 1.30 -21.86
CA GLN A 10 11.62 0.18 -22.26
C GLN A 10 10.26 0.20 -21.55
N TYR A 11 10.21 0.71 -20.31
CA TYR A 11 8.99 0.78 -19.52
C TYR A 11 8.74 2.21 -19.06
N LYS A 12 7.53 2.72 -19.36
CA LYS A 12 7.10 4.09 -19.02
C LYS A 12 6.43 4.21 -17.65
N GLY A 13 6.09 3.08 -17.02
CA GLY A 13 5.41 3.03 -15.73
C GLY A 13 4.70 1.71 -15.49
N GLN A 14 3.79 1.70 -14.52
CA GLN A 14 3.03 0.51 -14.12
C GLN A 14 1.53 0.77 -14.27
N LYS A 15 0.80 -0.20 -14.84
CA LYS A 15 -0.66 -0.25 -14.77
C LYS A 15 -1.03 -1.08 -13.54
N GLN A 16 -1.75 -0.47 -12.60
CA GLN A 16 -2.00 -1.06 -11.28
C GLN A 16 -3.50 -1.28 -11.04
N LYS A 17 -3.84 -2.35 -10.32
CA LYS A 17 -5.14 -2.57 -9.70
C LYS A 17 -4.91 -2.71 -8.19
N TRP A 18 -5.71 -2.01 -7.40
CA TRP A 18 -5.61 -2.00 -5.94
C TRP A 18 -6.76 -2.78 -5.33
N MET A 19 -6.49 -3.50 -4.25
CA MET A 19 -7.48 -4.26 -3.48
C MET A 19 -7.42 -3.82 -2.02
N LEU A 20 -8.58 -3.71 -1.39
CA LEU A 20 -8.71 -3.52 0.05
C LEU A 20 -8.98 -4.88 0.69
N LEU A 21 -8.16 -5.25 1.68
CA LEU A 21 -8.27 -6.53 2.40
C LEU A 21 -8.44 -6.25 3.88
N GLN A 22 -9.41 -6.91 4.51
CA GLN A 22 -9.52 -6.96 5.96
C GLN A 22 -8.73 -8.15 6.47
N TYR A 23 -7.78 -7.88 7.36
CA TYR A 23 -6.92 -8.90 7.94
C TYR A 23 -7.55 -9.45 9.22
N TYR A 24 -7.74 -10.77 9.27
CA TYR A 24 -8.35 -11.49 10.40
C TYR A 24 -7.36 -12.41 11.13
N GLY A 25 -6.09 -12.43 10.69
CA GLY A 25 -5.03 -13.24 11.29
C GLY A 25 -4.36 -12.56 12.49
N ALA A 26 -3.27 -13.14 12.95
CA ALA A 26 -2.39 -12.56 13.95
C ALA A 26 -1.18 -11.91 13.28
N ASP A 27 -0.60 -10.87 13.91
CA ASP A 27 0.61 -10.22 13.39
C ASP A 27 1.78 -11.20 13.10
N ALA A 28 1.83 -12.32 13.82
CA ALA A 28 2.81 -13.39 13.62
C ALA A 28 2.64 -14.16 12.29
N ASP A 29 1.48 -14.11 11.63
CA ASP A 29 1.28 -14.75 10.33
C ASP A 29 1.86 -13.91 9.18
N ILE A 30 2.27 -12.65 9.43
CA ILE A 30 2.93 -11.79 8.45
C ILE A 30 4.41 -12.14 8.40
N ASN A 31 4.78 -13.04 7.47
CA ASN A 31 6.17 -13.38 7.21
C ASN A 31 6.73 -12.58 6.02
N ILE A 32 7.71 -11.72 6.27
CA ILE A 32 8.48 -10.98 5.25
C ILE A 32 9.89 -11.54 5.02
N ASP A 33 10.31 -12.53 5.82
CA ASP A 33 11.61 -13.22 5.68
C ASP A 33 11.47 -14.35 4.65
N THR A 34 11.74 -14.00 3.39
CA THR A 34 11.70 -14.92 2.23
C THR A 34 13.09 -15.01 1.61
N ALA A 35 13.29 -15.97 0.68
CA ALA A 35 14.57 -16.15 0.01
C ALA A 35 15.06 -14.90 -0.74
N GLU A 36 14.13 -14.09 -1.25
CA GLU A 36 14.38 -12.81 -1.91
C GLU A 36 13.39 -11.77 -1.36
N PRO A 37 13.71 -11.10 -0.24
CA PRO A 37 12.75 -10.26 0.47
C PRO A 37 12.49 -8.94 -0.27
N GLU A 38 11.21 -8.65 -0.54
CA GLU A 38 10.80 -7.33 -1.06
C GLU A 38 10.75 -6.26 0.05
N PHE A 39 10.45 -6.69 1.29
CA PHE A 39 10.27 -5.83 2.45
C PHE A 39 11.29 -6.18 3.53
N CYS A 40 11.84 -5.15 4.20
CA CYS A 40 12.73 -5.33 5.35
C CYS A 40 12.03 -5.10 6.70
N GLU A 41 10.96 -4.32 6.71
CA GLU A 41 10.19 -3.97 7.90
C GLU A 41 8.72 -3.77 7.53
N TRP A 42 7.83 -4.01 8.50
CA TRP A 42 6.41 -3.71 8.36
C TRP A 42 5.85 -3.16 9.68
N LYS A 43 4.77 -2.39 9.57
CA LYS A 43 3.98 -1.92 10.71
C LYS A 43 2.58 -1.54 10.26
N TRP A 44 1.61 -1.68 11.15
CA TRP A 44 0.28 -1.10 10.95
C TRP A 44 0.34 0.43 11.00
N LEU A 45 -0.40 1.08 10.10
CA LEU A 45 -0.50 2.53 10.02
C LEU A 45 -1.94 2.94 9.80
N SER A 46 -2.32 4.10 10.33
CA SER A 46 -3.57 4.72 9.94
C SER A 46 -3.48 5.22 8.49
N PRO A 47 -4.57 5.19 7.71
CA PRO A 47 -4.56 5.56 6.30
C PRO A 47 -3.99 6.96 6.02
N ASP A 48 -4.28 7.93 6.88
CA ASP A 48 -3.81 9.31 6.80
C ASP A 48 -2.26 9.43 6.85
N ARG A 49 -1.59 8.53 7.59
CA ARG A 49 -0.13 8.52 7.74
C ARG A 49 0.59 7.85 6.57
N LEU A 50 -0.12 7.10 5.73
CA LEU A 50 0.45 6.36 4.61
C LEU A 50 1.07 7.30 3.56
N ILE A 51 0.43 8.44 3.30
CA ILE A 51 0.87 9.39 2.26
C ILE A 51 2.20 10.05 2.61
N ASP A 52 2.42 10.34 3.89
CA ASP A 52 3.63 11.01 4.36
C ASP A 52 4.88 10.12 4.21
N LEU A 53 4.69 8.82 4.42
CA LEU A 53 5.76 7.81 4.34
C LEU A 53 5.99 7.31 2.90
N ALA A 54 5.05 7.55 1.99
CA ALA A 54 5.19 7.15 0.60
C ALA A 54 6.23 7.99 -0.14
N VAL A 55 6.98 7.32 -1.04
CA VAL A 55 7.87 8.00 -1.98
C VAL A 55 7.10 9.02 -2.83
N PRO A 56 7.69 10.18 -3.19
CA PRO A 56 6.95 11.29 -3.77
C PRO A 56 6.08 10.93 -4.98
N PHE A 57 6.59 10.10 -5.89
CA PHE A 57 5.87 9.72 -7.11
C PHE A 57 4.69 8.76 -6.89
N LYS A 58 4.56 8.13 -5.71
CA LYS A 58 3.43 7.27 -5.34
C LYS A 58 2.34 8.00 -4.56
N ARG A 59 2.60 9.20 -4.04
CA ARG A 59 1.68 9.92 -3.15
C ARG A 59 0.31 10.15 -3.78
N ASP A 60 0.27 10.59 -5.03
CA ASP A 60 -1.01 10.84 -5.71
C ASP A 60 -1.76 9.54 -6.01
N VAL A 61 -1.06 8.45 -6.35
CA VAL A 61 -1.68 7.13 -6.51
C VAL A 61 -2.34 6.71 -5.20
N TYR A 62 -1.61 6.80 -4.08
CA TYR A 62 -2.14 6.40 -2.78
C TYR A 62 -3.29 7.29 -2.33
N ARG A 63 -3.25 8.60 -2.63
CA ARG A 63 -4.36 9.50 -2.34
C ARG A 63 -5.65 9.06 -3.05
N HIS A 64 -5.58 8.71 -4.33
CA HIS A 64 -6.74 8.20 -5.07
C HIS A 64 -7.24 6.86 -4.52
N VAL A 65 -6.33 5.94 -4.17
CA VAL A 65 -6.68 4.64 -3.59
C VAL A 65 -7.38 4.82 -2.25
N LEU A 66 -6.85 5.67 -1.37
CA LEU A 66 -7.47 5.96 -0.08
C LEU A 66 -8.84 6.62 -0.25
N THR A 67 -8.98 7.63 -1.11
CA THR A 67 -10.29 8.24 -1.40
C THR A 67 -11.32 7.20 -1.86
N ALA A 68 -10.92 6.24 -2.70
CA ALA A 68 -11.82 5.18 -3.17
C ALA A 68 -12.20 4.19 -2.05
N PHE A 69 -11.32 3.97 -1.08
CA PHE A 69 -11.49 2.96 -0.03
C PHE A 69 -12.00 3.51 1.31
N THR A 70 -11.93 4.83 1.56
CA THR A 70 -12.38 5.46 2.82
C THR A 70 -13.79 5.03 3.24
N PRO A 71 -14.82 5.03 2.36
CA PRO A 71 -16.17 4.61 2.78
C PRO A 71 -16.22 3.16 3.29
N HIS A 72 -15.39 2.28 2.73
CA HIS A 72 -15.32 0.87 3.12
C HIS A 72 -14.49 0.66 4.40
N ILE A 73 -13.44 1.46 4.60
CA ILE A 73 -12.63 1.45 5.82
C ILE A 73 -13.48 1.91 7.01
N GLU A 74 -14.20 3.02 6.87
CA GLU A 74 -15.08 3.55 7.91
C GLU A 74 -16.20 2.55 8.26
N GLN A 75 -16.80 1.93 7.24
CA GLN A 75 -17.81 0.88 7.44
C GLN A 75 -17.27 -0.31 8.24
N ALA A 76 -16.05 -0.79 7.93
CA ALA A 76 -15.43 -1.90 8.64
C ALA A 76 -15.12 -1.55 10.11
N GLN A 77 -14.64 -0.33 10.38
CA GLN A 77 -14.36 0.15 11.73
C GLN A 77 -15.62 0.23 12.60
N ILE A 78 -16.75 0.68 12.03
CA ILE A 78 -18.03 0.72 12.73
C ILE A 78 -18.49 -0.68 13.14
N ILE A 79 -18.28 -1.69 12.29
CA ILE A 79 -18.68 -3.08 12.56
C ILE A 79 -17.82 -3.68 13.67
N SER A 80 -16.51 -3.46 13.67
CA SER A 80 -15.61 -3.98 14.71
C SER A 80 -15.75 -3.30 16.08
N ALA A 81 -16.33 -2.11 16.13
CA ALA A 81 -16.58 -1.38 17.38
C ALA A 81 -17.90 -1.74 18.07
N LYS A 82 -18.74 -2.57 17.44
CA LYS A 82 -19.98 -3.13 18.01
C LYS A 82 -19.75 -4.54 18.51
#